data_AF-A0A094H5V5-F1
#
_entry.id   AF-A0A094H5V5-F1
#
_cell.length_a   1.000
_cell.length_b   1.000
_cell.length_c   1.000
_cell.angle_alpha   90.00
_cell.angle_beta   90.00
_cell.angle_gamma   90.00
#
_symmetry.space_group_name_H-M   'P 1'
#
loop_
_entity.id
_entity.type
_entity.pdbx_description
1 polymer ?
#
loop_
_entity_poly.entity_id
_entity_poly.type
_entity_poly.pdbx_seq_one_letter_code
_entity_poly.pdbx_strand_id
1 'polypeptide(L)'
;SRKNVLPGSLIFATFGALGQAAYNYADAREGRKVSDKGEGKEGGWLNSRWSPVKALSDEEYERILEERLLRLDAEIALVDESIEAVKRGAVAAKTEGKTEGKK
;
A
#
# COMPACT_ATOMS: atom_id res chain seq x y z
N SER A 1 33.98 30.12 13.62
CA SER A 1 33.20 29.11 14.36
C SER A 1 33.52 27.70 13.85
N ARG A 2 34.64 27.08 14.29
CA ARG A 2 35.04 25.71 13.90
C ARG A 2 35.48 24.83 15.09
N LYS A 3 35.49 25.40 16.31
CA LYS A 3 36.06 24.79 17.51
C LYS A 3 35.31 23.55 18.01
N ASN A 4 34.05 23.41 17.59
CA ASN A 4 33.18 22.28 17.98
C ASN A 4 32.99 21.24 16.86
N VAL A 5 33.53 21.49 15.66
CA VAL A 5 33.35 20.59 14.50
C VAL A 5 34.20 19.33 14.66
N LEU A 6 35.44 19.47 15.11
CA LEU A 6 36.37 18.35 15.38
C LEU A 6 35.86 17.35 16.43
N PRO A 7 35.43 17.79 17.64
CA PRO A 7 34.87 16.86 18.61
C PRO A 7 33.53 16.28 18.13
N GLY A 8 32.69 17.07 17.44
CA GLY A 8 31.44 16.60 16.86
C GLY A 8 31.63 15.51 15.80
N SER A 9 32.61 15.69 14.90
CA SER A 9 32.93 14.69 13.87
C SER A 9 33.49 13.39 14.47
N LEU A 10 34.24 13.48 15.57
CA LEU A 10 34.79 12.29 16.23
C LEU A 10 33.68 11.46 16.88
N ILE A 11 32.76 12.12 17.61
CA ILE A 11 31.60 11.46 18.20
C ILE A 11 30.73 10.85 17.09
N PHE A 12 30.42 11.63 16.05
CA PHE A 12 29.59 11.17 14.93
C PHE A 12 30.23 9.98 14.18
N ALA A 13 31.53 10.02 13.91
CA ALA A 13 32.24 8.92 13.28
C ALA A 13 32.24 7.66 14.16
N THR A 14 32.43 7.83 15.47
CA THR A 14 32.43 6.70 16.43
C THR A 14 31.05 6.05 16.51
N PHE A 15 29.99 6.85 16.69
CA PHE A 15 28.62 6.34 16.71
C PHE A 15 28.19 5.79 15.35
N GLY A 16 28.60 6.41 14.25
CA GLY A 16 28.35 5.92 12.90
C GLY A 16 28.99 4.55 12.65
N ALA A 17 30.28 4.39 12.97
CA ALA A 17 30.98 3.12 12.83
C ALA A 17 30.38 2.03 13.73
N LEU A 18 30.06 2.35 14.99
CA LEU A 18 29.44 1.41 15.92
C LEU A 18 28.04 0.99 15.46
N GLY A 19 27.23 1.94 14.99
CA GLY A 19 25.90 1.68 14.43
C GLY A 19 25.96 0.79 13.20
N GLN A 20 26.88 1.05 12.27
CA GLN A 20 27.09 0.20 11.10
C GLN A 20 27.58 -1.20 11.47
N ALA A 21 28.48 -1.34 12.46
CA ALA A 21 28.93 -2.63 12.95
C ALA A 21 27.78 -3.45 13.58
N ALA A 22 26.94 -2.80 14.40
CA ALA A 22 25.77 -3.41 15.00
C ALA A 22 24.74 -3.85 13.93
N TYR A 23 24.49 -3.00 12.93
CA TYR A 23 23.60 -3.32 11.81
C TYR A 23 24.11 -4.53 11.02
N ASN A 24 25.37 -4.52 10.59
CA ASN A 24 25.98 -5.62 9.84
C ASN A 24 25.96 -6.94 10.63
N TYR A 25 26.15 -6.87 11.94
CA TYR A 25 26.07 -8.05 12.81
C TYR A 25 24.65 -8.61 12.94
N ALA A 26 23.65 -7.74 13.06
CA ALA A 26 22.25 -8.14 13.09
C ALA A 26 21.82 -8.73 11.74
N ASP A 27 22.14 -8.06 10.64
CA ASP A 27 21.82 -8.49 9.28
C ASP A 27 22.47 -9.84 8.92
N ALA A 28 23.74 -10.06 9.27
CA ALA A 28 24.43 -11.34 9.07
C ALA A 28 23.84 -12.50 9.92
N ARG A 29 23.09 -12.19 10.99
CA ARG A 29 22.33 -13.17 11.78
C ARG A 29 20.94 -13.39 11.20
N GLU A 30 20.32 -12.34 10.69
CA GLU A 30 19.00 -12.36 10.05
C GLU A 30 19.05 -13.14 8.72
N GLY A 31 20.06 -12.90 7.88
CA GLY A 31 20.28 -13.59 6.60
C GLY A 31 20.53 -15.09 6.77
N ARG A 32 21.14 -15.52 7.89
CA ARG A 32 21.28 -16.95 8.24
C ARG A 32 19.97 -17.62 8.67
N LYS A 33 18.99 -16.84 9.13
CA LYS A 33 17.64 -17.35 9.46
C LYS A 33 16.69 -17.33 8.26
N VAL A 34 16.96 -16.53 7.22
CA VAL A 34 16.17 -16.49 5.97
C VAL A 34 16.22 -17.82 5.21
N SER A 35 17.33 -18.57 5.29
CA SER A 35 17.42 -19.87 4.61
C SER A 35 16.62 -21.00 5.25
N ASP A 36 16.03 -20.82 6.45
CA ASP A 36 15.43 -21.92 7.22
C ASP A 36 13.92 -21.75 7.51
N LYS A 37 13.36 -20.53 7.39
CA LYS A 37 11.93 -20.31 7.62
C LYS A 37 11.32 -19.39 6.58
N GLY A 38 10.54 -19.99 5.69
CA GLY A 38 9.42 -19.31 5.08
C GLY A 38 8.45 -18.84 6.17
N GLU A 39 7.57 -17.92 5.78
CA GLU A 39 6.45 -17.39 6.56
C GLU A 39 6.82 -16.24 7.50
N GLY A 40 6.31 -15.04 7.14
CA GLY A 40 6.03 -13.90 8.02
C GLY A 40 7.05 -13.59 9.11
N LYS A 41 8.11 -12.84 8.78
CA LYS A 41 9.01 -12.30 9.80
C LYS A 41 8.34 -11.18 10.60
N GLU A 42 7.70 -11.56 11.70
CA GLU A 42 7.15 -10.66 12.73
C GLU A 42 8.21 -9.75 13.40
N GLY A 43 9.51 -9.92 13.11
CA GLY A 43 10.61 -9.27 13.84
C GLY A 43 11.49 -8.26 13.08
N GLY A 44 11.10 -7.81 11.87
CA GLY A 44 11.90 -6.86 11.08
C GLY A 44 11.64 -5.38 11.40
N TRP A 45 12.53 -4.48 10.95
CA TRP A 45 12.33 -3.01 11.09
C TRP A 45 10.98 -2.53 10.52
N LEU A 46 10.42 -3.23 9.53
CA LEU A 46 9.10 -2.95 8.97
C LEU A 46 7.97 -3.18 9.97
N ASN A 47 8.12 -4.09 10.92
CA ASN A 47 7.12 -4.33 11.99
C ASN A 47 7.44 -3.52 13.26
N SER A 48 8.35 -2.54 13.17
CA SER A 48 8.67 -1.60 14.25
C SER A 48 7.57 -0.55 14.41
N ARG A 49 7.36 -0.08 15.65
CA ARG A 49 6.50 1.08 15.96
C ARG A 49 6.94 2.39 15.29
N TRP A 50 8.18 2.45 14.80
CA TRP A 50 8.72 3.60 14.07
C TRP A 50 8.68 3.43 12.54
N SER A 51 8.14 2.31 12.05
CA SER A 51 8.00 2.10 10.62
C SER A 51 6.72 2.74 10.09
N PRO A 52 6.78 3.51 8.98
CA PRO A 52 5.58 4.05 8.33
C PRO A 52 4.83 2.98 7.50
N VAL A 53 5.42 1.80 7.31
CA VAL A 53 4.88 0.69 6.52
C VAL A 53 5.05 -0.60 7.30
N LYS A 54 4.17 -1.58 7.14
CA LYS A 54 4.31 -2.91 7.76
C LYS A 54 4.52 -4.00 6.72
N ALA A 55 5.19 -5.08 7.12
CA ALA A 55 5.16 -6.29 6.32
C ALA A 55 3.75 -6.91 6.43
N LEU A 56 3.22 -7.41 5.32
CA LEU A 56 1.97 -8.17 5.29
C LEU A 56 2.31 -9.65 5.16
N SER A 57 1.55 -10.51 5.85
CA SER A 57 1.52 -11.93 5.49
C SER A 57 0.69 -12.13 4.23
N ASP A 58 0.83 -13.29 3.59
CA ASP A 58 0.09 -13.63 2.38
C ASP A 58 -1.42 -13.61 2.65
N GLU A 59 -1.85 -14.11 3.82
CA GLU A 59 -3.26 -14.11 4.24
C GLU A 59 -3.79 -12.70 4.51
N GLU A 60 -2.96 -11.81 5.07
CA GLU A 60 -3.36 -10.41 5.24
C GLU A 60 -3.51 -9.70 3.90
N TYR A 61 -2.62 -9.99 2.96
CA TYR A 61 -2.67 -9.43 1.62
C TYR A 61 -3.89 -9.94 0.85
N GLU A 62 -4.17 -11.25 0.92
CA GLU A 62 -5.34 -11.87 0.31
C GLU A 62 -6.64 -11.23 0.83
N ARG A 63 -6.78 -11.09 2.14
CA ARG A 63 -7.97 -10.43 2.74
C ARG A 63 -8.15 -8.99 2.24
N ILE A 64 -7.06 -8.23 2.11
CA ILE A 64 -7.14 -6.87 1.55
C ILE A 64 -7.62 -6.92 0.11
N LEU A 65 -7.13 -7.85 -0.71
CA LEU A 65 -7.58 -7.98 -2.10
C LEU A 65 -9.06 -8.35 -2.20
N GLU A 66 -9.53 -9.28 -1.38
CA GLU A 66 -10.94 -9.66 -1.32
C GLU A 66 -11.85 -8.48 -0.95
N GLU A 67 -11.48 -7.70 0.08
CA GLU A 67 -12.22 -6.50 0.47
C GLU A 67 -12.29 -5.45 -0.66
N ARG A 68 -11.20 -5.29 -1.42
CA ARG A 68 -11.14 -4.36 -2.55
C ARG A 68 -12.00 -4.84 -3.71
N LEU A 69 -11.97 -6.14 -4.01
CA LEU A 69 -12.76 -6.75 -5.07
C LEU A 69 -14.26 -6.56 -4.80
N LEU A 70 -14.71 -6.88 -3.58
CA LEU A 70 -16.11 -6.71 -3.18
C LEU A 70 -16.58 -5.26 -3.31
N ARG A 71 -15.71 -4.30 -2.95
CA ARG A 71 -16.02 -2.87 -3.10
C ARG A 71 -16.14 -2.47 -4.57
N LEU A 72 -15.25 -2.95 -5.43
CA LEU A 72 -15.31 -2.69 -6.87
C LEU A 72 -16.58 -3.26 -7.49
N ASP A 73 -16.98 -4.48 -7.11
CA ASP A 73 -18.22 -5.09 -7.60
C ASP A 73 -19.45 -4.24 -7.22
N ALA A 74 -19.48 -3.70 -6.00
CA ALA A 74 -20.54 -2.78 -5.57
C ALA A 74 -20.52 -1.46 -6.36
N GLU A 75 -19.35 -0.88 -6.61
CA GLU A 75 -19.20 0.33 -7.41
C GLU A 75 -19.63 0.10 -8.88
N ILE A 76 -19.31 -1.06 -9.44
CA ILE A 76 -19.76 -1.46 -10.80
C ILE A 76 -21.28 -1.55 -10.85
N ALA A 77 -21.92 -2.20 -9.87
CA ALA A 77 -23.38 -2.32 -9.84
C ALA A 77 -24.11 -0.96 -9.82
N LEU A 78 -23.58 0.01 -9.07
CA LEU A 78 -24.11 1.39 -9.05
C LEU A 78 -23.93 2.10 -10.40
N VAL A 79 -22.79 1.90 -11.05
CA VAL A 79 -22.52 2.45 -12.37
C VAL A 79 -23.44 1.82 -13.42
N ASP A 80 -23.67 0.51 -13.36
CA ASP A 80 -24.59 -0.19 -14.26
C ASP A 80 -26.02 0.35 -14.13
N GLU A 81 -26.51 0.56 -12.91
CA GLU A 81 -27.82 1.19 -12.68
C GLU A 81 -27.89 2.60 -13.30
N SER A 82 -26.82 3.39 -13.14
CA SER A 82 -26.71 4.74 -13.70
C SER A 82 -26.73 4.72 -15.24
N ILE A 83 -26.01 3.77 -15.86
CA ILE A 83 -26.00 3.57 -17.31
C ILE A 83 -27.39 3.19 -17.81
N GLU A 84 -28.08 2.28 -17.12
CA GLU A 84 -29.44 1.90 -17.48
C GLU A 84 -30.41 3.07 -17.38
N ALA A 85 -30.31 3.88 -16.32
CA ALA A 85 -31.15 5.06 -16.15
C ALA A 85 -30.99 6.05 -17.31
N VAL A 86 -29.74 6.32 -17.72
CA VAL A 86 -29.44 7.17 -18.88
C VAL A 86 -29.98 6.57 -20.18
N LYS A 87 -29.82 5.26 -20.39
CA LYS A 87 -30.36 4.56 -21.57
C LYS A 87 -31.89 4.66 -21.62
N ARG A 88 -32.59 4.45 -20.50
CA ARG A 88 -34.05 4.58 -20.40
C ARG A 88 -34.50 6.00 -20.75
N GLY A 89 -33.83 7.03 -20.21
CA GLY A 89 -34.12 8.42 -20.54
C GLY A 89 -33.89 8.76 -22.02
N ALA A 90 -32.81 8.25 -22.62
CA ALA A 90 -32.53 8.44 -24.05
C ALA A 90 -33.58 7.76 -24.95
N VAL A 91 -34.08 6.59 -24.55
CA VAL A 91 -35.18 5.90 -25.28
C VAL A 91 -36.48 6.69 -25.16
N ALA A 92 -36.83 7.18 -23.96
CA ALA A 92 -38.01 8.00 -23.74
C ALA A 92 -38.02 9.29 -24.59
N ALA A 93 -36.89 10.00 -24.63
CA ALA A 93 -36.73 11.20 -25.46
C ALA A 93 -36.85 10.91 -26.97
N LYS A 94 -36.37 9.73 -27.43
CA LYS A 94 -36.52 9.31 -28.84
C LYS A 94 -37.96 8.93 -29.19
N THR A 95 -38.73 8.37 -28.26
CA THR A 95 -40.13 8.04 -28.50
C THR A 95 -41.01 9.28 -28.61
N GLU A 96 -40.76 10.32 -27.80
CA GLU A 96 -41.54 11.57 -27.83
C GLU A 96 -41.31 12.37 -29.12
N GLY A 97 -40.07 12.48 -29.61
CA GLY A 97 -39.78 13.17 -30.87
C GLY A 97 -40.35 12.50 -32.12
N LYS A 98 -40.59 11.18 -32.09
CA LYS A 98 -41.20 10.43 -33.20
C LYS A 98 -42.72 10.60 -33.27
N THR A 99 -43.38 10.90 -32.15
CA THR A 99 -44.82 11.18 -32.10
C THR A 99 -45.18 12.60 -32.54
N GLU A 100 -44.30 13.58 -32.34
CA GLU A 100 -44.55 14.96 -32.79
C GLU A 100 -44.32 15.17 -34.30
N GLY A 101 -43.34 14.48 -34.91
CA GLY A 101 -43.06 14.59 -36.34
C GLY A 101 -44.06 13.91 -37.29
N LYS A 102 -45.18 13.39 -36.77
CA LYS A 102 -46.21 12.66 -37.54
C LYS A 102 -47.56 13.37 -37.61
N LYS A 103 -47.64 14.64 -37.16
CA LYS A 103 -48.82 15.51 -37.29
C LYS A 103 -48.70 16.44 -38.48
#